data_AF-Q4S5Y0-F1
#
_entry.id   AF-Q4S5Y0-F1
#
_cell.length_a   1.000
_cell.length_b   1.000
_cell.length_c   1.000
_cell.angle_alpha   90.00
_cell.angle_beta   90.00
_cell.angle_gamma   90.00
#
_symmetry.space_group_name_H-M   'P 1'
#
loop_
_entity.id
_entity.type
_entity.pdbx_description
1 polymer ?
#
loop_
_entity_poly.entity_id
_entity_poly.type
_entity_poly.pdbx_seq_one_letter_code
_entity_poly.pdbx_strand_id
1 'polypeptide(L)'
;MAHRFTFGSTSNPSKTASATLPEADEYDTRANCDPNKLLLCPFDKNHRIRSSRFPYHIIKCRKNHPKLASELQSCPFNARHLVPKPELQAHIETCSDRTLVDGGEAEANGMFRNQLPVSTWQNPNPTEDWDQEADDHAPPFMLGTKNN
;
A
#
# COMPACT_ATOMS: atom_id res chain seq x y z
N MET A 1 -56.57 -53.64 5.38
CA MET A 1 -55.97 -53.98 6.69
C MET A 1 -55.04 -52.85 7.08
N ALA A 2 -55.36 -52.17 8.17
CA ALA A 2 -54.68 -50.96 8.64
C ALA A 2 -53.36 -51.32 9.32
N HIS A 3 -52.25 -50.73 8.87
CA HIS A 3 -50.97 -50.83 9.57
C HIS A 3 -50.67 -49.49 10.25
N ARG A 4 -50.64 -49.57 11.58
CA ARG A 4 -50.39 -48.52 12.56
C ARG A 4 -49.06 -47.81 12.30
N PHE A 5 -49.09 -46.48 12.37
CA PHE A 5 -47.93 -45.62 12.54
C PHE A 5 -47.54 -45.56 14.03
N THR A 6 -46.25 -45.67 14.32
CA THR A 6 -45.69 -45.29 15.63
C THR A 6 -44.43 -44.48 15.42
N PHE A 7 -44.47 -43.21 15.85
CA PHE A 7 -43.30 -42.33 15.94
C PHE A 7 -42.53 -42.66 17.21
N GLY A 8 -41.23 -42.94 17.07
CA GLY A 8 -40.31 -43.16 18.20
C GLY A 8 -39.33 -42.00 18.30
N SER A 9 -39.66 -40.99 19.10
CA SER A 9 -38.71 -39.98 19.56
C SER A 9 -38.06 -40.49 20.84
N THR A 10 -36.76 -40.75 20.82
CA THR A 10 -35.96 -40.91 22.04
C THR A 10 -34.84 -39.89 22.03
N SER A 11 -35.09 -38.77 22.70
CA SER A 11 -34.07 -37.88 23.23
C SER A 11 -33.36 -38.57 24.40
N ASN A 12 -32.03 -38.52 24.45
CA ASN A 12 -31.31 -38.33 25.72
C ASN A 12 -29.88 -37.76 25.52
N PRO A 13 -29.31 -37.13 26.57
CA PRO A 13 -28.40 -36.00 26.44
C PRO A 13 -26.90 -36.31 26.69
N SER A 14 -26.08 -35.37 26.19
CA SER A 14 -24.76 -34.88 26.66
C SER A 14 -23.74 -35.84 27.27
N LYS A 15 -22.58 -35.97 26.62
CA LYS A 15 -21.27 -35.96 27.30
C LYS A 15 -20.18 -35.40 26.38
N THR A 16 -19.71 -34.23 26.76
CA THR A 16 -18.49 -33.57 26.31
C THR A 16 -17.27 -34.47 26.58
N ALA A 17 -16.43 -34.67 25.56
CA ALA A 17 -15.02 -35.02 25.72
C ALA A 17 -14.23 -34.13 24.76
N SER A 18 -13.52 -33.19 25.35
CA SER A 18 -12.53 -32.32 24.69
C SER A 18 -11.30 -33.10 24.24
N ALA A 19 -10.56 -32.45 23.33
CA ALA A 19 -9.20 -32.73 22.84
C ALA A 19 -9.12 -33.90 21.85
N THR A 20 -8.76 -33.68 20.58
CA THR A 20 -7.61 -32.90 20.12
C THR A 20 -7.93 -32.24 18.78
N LEU A 21 -8.06 -30.92 18.77
CA LEU A 21 -7.84 -30.14 17.55
C LEU A 21 -6.36 -30.32 17.21
N PRO A 22 -5.99 -30.79 16.00
CA PRO A 22 -4.62 -30.64 15.55
C PRO A 22 -4.29 -29.14 15.60
N GLU A 23 -3.07 -28.92 16.06
CA GLU A 23 -2.60 -27.72 16.70
C GLU A 23 -2.87 -26.47 15.87
N ALA A 24 -3.18 -25.38 16.57
CA ALA A 24 -3.11 -24.06 15.99
C ALA A 24 -1.66 -23.85 15.54
N ASP A 25 -1.39 -24.07 14.26
CA ASP A 25 -0.32 -23.37 13.59
C ASP A 25 -0.68 -21.88 13.72
N GLU A 26 -0.06 -21.25 14.72
CA GLU A 26 0.08 -19.80 14.84
C GLU A 26 0.76 -19.29 13.56
N TYR A 27 0.01 -19.15 12.46
CA TYR A 27 0.49 -18.40 11.34
C TYR A 27 0.40 -16.92 11.74
N ASP A 28 1.56 -16.34 11.96
CA ASP A 28 1.81 -14.94 12.26
C ASP A 28 0.79 -14.01 11.58
N THR A 29 -0.06 -13.36 12.38
CA THR A 29 -1.10 -12.43 11.90
C THR A 29 -0.51 -11.09 11.45
N ARG A 30 0.83 -10.97 11.37
CA ARG A 30 1.50 -9.89 10.66
C ARG A 30 1.39 -10.16 9.17
N ALA A 31 0.50 -9.40 8.51
CA ALA A 31 0.34 -9.35 7.07
C ALA A 31 1.69 -9.44 6.34
N ASN A 32 2.01 -10.64 5.83
CA ASN A 32 3.16 -10.89 5.00
C ASN A 32 3.02 -10.06 3.71
N CYS A 33 3.51 -8.82 3.74
CA CYS A 33 3.57 -7.91 2.61
C CYS A 33 4.73 -8.32 1.71
N ASP A 34 4.67 -9.54 1.14
CA ASP A 34 5.68 -10.00 0.18
C ASP A 34 5.78 -8.97 -0.97
N PRO A 35 6.94 -8.31 -1.15
CA PRO A 35 7.13 -7.28 -2.16
C PRO A 35 7.00 -7.81 -3.59
N ASN A 36 7.16 -9.13 -3.78
CA ASN A 36 7.05 -9.81 -5.06
C ASN A 36 5.65 -10.35 -5.35
N LYS A 37 4.74 -10.34 -4.37
CA LYS A 37 3.34 -10.75 -4.55
C LYS A 37 2.70 -9.96 -5.69
N LEU A 38 2.10 -10.66 -6.64
CA LEU A 38 1.40 -10.06 -7.77
C LEU A 38 -0.02 -9.65 -7.38
N LEU A 39 -0.37 -8.41 -7.67
CA LEU A 39 -1.69 -7.80 -7.49
C LEU A 39 -2.30 -7.51 -8.86
N LEU A 40 -3.61 -7.63 -8.98
CA LEU A 40 -4.36 -7.26 -10.18
C LEU A 40 -4.67 -5.76 -10.17
N CYS A 41 -4.54 -5.11 -11.33
CA CYS A 41 -4.90 -3.70 -11.46
C CYS A 41 -6.43 -3.52 -11.55
N PRO A 42 -7.03 -2.57 -10.80
CA PRO A 42 -8.46 -2.26 -10.90
C PRO A 42 -8.87 -1.60 -12.22
N PHE A 43 -7.94 -0.95 -12.92
CA PHE A 43 -8.22 -0.30 -14.21
C PHE A 43 -8.20 -1.27 -15.39
N ASP A 44 -7.40 -2.34 -15.30
CA ASP A 44 -7.27 -3.35 -16.34
C ASP A 44 -6.95 -4.73 -15.72
N LYS A 45 -7.82 -5.70 -15.98
CA LYS A 45 -7.73 -7.07 -15.46
C LYS A 45 -6.52 -7.84 -16.02
N ASN A 46 -5.97 -7.40 -17.15
CA ASN A 46 -4.81 -8.03 -17.78
C ASN A 46 -3.49 -7.69 -17.07
N HIS A 47 -3.47 -6.63 -16.25
CA HIS A 47 -2.26 -6.21 -15.54
C HIS A 47 -2.10 -6.95 -14.21
N ARG A 48 -1.02 -7.74 -14.11
CA ARG A 48 -0.54 -8.37 -12.87
C ARG A 48 0.78 -7.71 -12.46
N ILE A 49 0.78 -7.00 -11.34
CA ILE A 49 1.88 -6.10 -10.94
C ILE A 49 2.37 -6.47 -9.55
N ARG A 50 3.69 -6.50 -9.35
CA ARG A 50 4.27 -6.74 -8.02
C ARG A 50 3.82 -5.67 -7.02
N SER A 51 3.58 -6.08 -5.78
CA SER A 51 3.14 -5.23 -4.67
C SER A 51 4.00 -3.97 -4.54
N SER A 52 5.32 -4.12 -4.58
CA SER A 52 6.30 -3.02 -4.55
C SER A 52 6.18 -2.00 -5.69
N ARG A 53 5.69 -2.42 -6.86
CA ARG A 53 5.54 -1.57 -8.06
C ARG A 53 4.12 -1.06 -8.25
N PHE A 54 3.17 -1.55 -7.47
CA PHE A 54 1.75 -1.26 -7.63
C PHE A 54 1.43 0.24 -7.52
N PRO A 55 1.93 1.01 -6.53
CA PRO A 55 1.63 2.45 -6.43
C PRO A 55 2.08 3.22 -7.68
N TYR A 56 3.29 2.95 -8.17
CA TYR A 56 3.82 3.57 -9.38
C TYR A 56 3.02 3.18 -10.64
N HIS A 57 2.58 1.93 -10.72
CA HIS A 57 1.74 1.45 -11.81
C HIS A 57 0.40 2.19 -11.86
N ILE A 58 -0.28 2.34 -10.72
CA ILE A 58 -1.58 3.03 -10.62
C ILE A 58 -1.50 4.47 -11.13
N ILE A 59 -0.45 5.23 -10.81
CA ILE A 59 -0.27 6.61 -11.28
C ILE A 59 -0.24 6.67 -12.81
N LYS A 60 0.44 5.72 -13.46
CA LYS A 60 0.55 5.66 -14.93
C LYS A 60 -0.73 5.11 -15.56
N CYS A 61 -1.25 4.01 -15.04
CA CYS A 61 -2.42 3.32 -15.58
C CYS A 61 -3.66 4.22 -15.52
N ARG A 62 -3.81 5.00 -14.45
CA ARG A 62 -4.89 5.99 -14.30
C ARG A 62 -4.95 7.01 -15.46
N LYS A 63 -3.81 7.40 -16.03
CA LYS A 63 -3.76 8.33 -17.18
C LYS A 63 -4.33 7.70 -18.46
N ASN A 64 -4.18 6.39 -18.61
CA ASN A 64 -4.65 5.65 -19.79
C ASN A 64 -6.14 5.26 -19.70
N HIS A 65 -6.72 5.25 -18.49
CA HIS A 65 -8.12 4.88 -18.24
C HIS A 65 -8.90 6.02 -17.58
N PRO A 66 -9.15 7.15 -18.27
CA PRO A 66 -9.73 8.36 -17.66
C PRO A 66 -11.16 8.15 -17.14
N LYS A 67 -11.94 7.24 -17.74
CA LYS A 67 -13.30 6.92 -17.29
C LYS A 67 -13.30 6.34 -15.87
N LEU A 68 -12.58 5.24 -15.67
CA LEU A 68 -12.44 4.60 -14.36
C LEU A 68 -11.66 5.48 -13.38
N ALA A 69 -10.69 6.26 -13.86
CA ALA A 69 -9.98 7.25 -13.04
C ALA A 69 -10.89 8.32 -12.44
N SER A 70 -12.00 8.64 -13.11
CA SER A 70 -12.98 9.59 -12.61
C SER A 70 -13.86 9.00 -11.52
N GLU A 71 -14.00 7.67 -11.45
CA GLU A 71 -14.85 6.97 -10.50
C GLU A 71 -14.06 6.51 -9.27
N LEU A 72 -12.79 6.12 -9.44
CA LEU A 72 -11.93 5.61 -8.39
C LEU A 72 -10.98 6.69 -7.85
N GLN A 73 -10.72 6.65 -6.54
CA GLN A 73 -9.75 7.48 -5.83
C GLN A 73 -8.84 6.62 -4.96
N SER A 74 -7.62 7.09 -4.74
CA SER A 74 -6.67 6.44 -3.84
C SER A 74 -6.95 6.83 -2.39
N CYS A 75 -6.88 5.86 -1.46
CA CYS A 75 -6.92 6.13 -0.03
C CYS A 75 -5.75 7.02 0.41
N PRO A 76 -5.96 7.97 1.34
CA PRO A 76 -4.89 8.81 1.88
C PRO A 76 -3.85 8.03 2.70
N PHE A 77 -4.23 6.91 3.32
CA PHE A 77 -3.33 6.13 4.19
C PHE A 77 -2.56 5.04 3.43
N ASN A 78 -3.15 4.49 2.36
CA ASN A 78 -2.48 3.48 1.53
C ASN A 78 -2.82 3.66 0.05
N ALA A 79 -1.80 4.01 -0.75
CA ALA A 79 -1.93 4.22 -2.18
C ALA A 79 -2.32 2.94 -2.98
N ARG A 80 -2.29 1.76 -2.35
CA ARG A 80 -2.77 0.51 -2.95
C ARG A 80 -4.29 0.38 -2.89
N HIS A 81 -4.96 1.06 -1.97
CA HIS A 81 -6.41 1.05 -1.87
C HIS A 81 -7.00 2.01 -2.91
N LEU A 82 -7.72 1.46 -3.86
CA LEU A 82 -8.51 2.18 -4.85
C LEU A 82 -9.98 1.97 -4.54
N VAL A 83 -10.66 3.06 -4.22
CA VAL A 83 -12.04 3.05 -3.72
C VAL A 83 -12.89 3.97 -4.58
N PRO A 84 -14.14 3.62 -4.88
CA PRO A 84 -15.08 4.54 -5.52
C PRO A 84 -15.20 5.85 -4.75
N LYS A 85 -15.26 6.99 -5.45
CA LYS A 85 -15.44 8.33 -4.87
C LYS A 85 -16.53 8.41 -3.78
N PRO A 86 -17.77 7.90 -3.99
CA PRO A 86 -18.81 8.03 -2.97
C PRO A 86 -18.53 7.20 -1.71
N GLU A 87 -17.74 6.13 -1.82
CA GLU A 87 -17.44 5.21 -0.72
C GLU A 87 -16.14 5.56 0.01
N LEU A 88 -15.36 6.52 -0.52
CA LEU A 88 -14.06 6.89 0.02
C LEU A 88 -14.14 7.36 1.48
N GLN A 89 -15.19 8.09 1.85
CA GLN A 89 -15.35 8.58 3.22
C GLN A 89 -15.59 7.43 4.21
N ALA A 90 -16.49 6.50 3.87
CA ALA A 90 -16.72 5.31 4.68
C ALA A 90 -15.47 4.42 4.76
N HIS A 91 -14.70 4.34 3.66
CA HIS A 91 -13.41 3.65 3.67
C HIS A 91 -12.40 4.30 4.61
N ILE A 92 -12.27 5.64 4.61
CA ILE A 92 -11.36 6.36 5.52
C ILE A 92 -11.66 5.99 6.98
N GLU A 93 -12.93 5.90 7.35
CA GLU A 93 -13.34 5.57 8.71
C GLU A 93 -12.96 4.14 9.12
N THR A 94 -12.98 3.21 8.17
CA THR A 94 -12.83 1.75 8.37
C THR A 94 -11.51 1.17 7.84
N CYS A 95 -10.60 2.02 7.33
CA CYS A 95 -9.37 1.57 6.68
C CYS A 95 -8.45 0.85 7.68
N SER A 96 -8.00 -0.35 7.33
CA SER A 96 -7.05 -1.13 8.15
C SER A 96 -5.70 -0.43 8.35
N ASP A 97 -5.28 0.36 7.36
CA ASP A 97 -4.00 1.10 7.39
C ASP A 97 -4.15 2.48 8.03
N ARG A 98 -5.36 2.84 8.49
CA ARG A 98 -5.54 4.02 9.33
C ARG A 98 -4.93 3.70 10.68
N THR A 99 -3.63 3.95 10.82
CA THR A 99 -2.99 3.96 12.12
C THR A 99 -3.72 5.00 12.96
N LEU A 100 -4.47 4.57 13.97
CA LEU A 100 -4.98 5.44 15.01
C LEU A 100 -3.77 6.05 15.69
N VAL A 101 -3.32 7.21 15.21
CA VAL A 101 -2.36 8.03 15.94
C VAL A 101 -3.11 8.48 17.19
N ASP A 102 -2.91 7.74 18.26
CA ASP A 102 -3.39 8.07 19.60
C ASP A 102 -2.87 9.45 19.99
N GLY A 103 -3.78 10.34 20.40
CA GLY A 103 -3.44 11.47 21.27
C GLY A 103 -2.99 12.80 20.67
N GLY A 104 -3.49 13.22 19.49
CA GLY A 104 -3.30 14.61 19.06
C GLY A 104 -4.30 15.02 17.99
N GLU A 105 -5.21 15.91 18.35
CA GLU A 105 -6.18 16.53 17.45
C GLU A 105 -5.45 17.16 16.25
N ALA A 106 -5.44 16.47 15.12
CA ALA A 106 -5.06 17.03 13.84
C ALA A 106 -6.28 16.95 12.94
N GLU A 107 -7.09 17.99 12.99
CA GLU A 107 -8.21 18.21 12.09
C GLU A 107 -7.81 17.92 10.65
N ALA A 108 -8.65 17.15 9.97
CA ALA A 108 -8.54 16.85 8.57
C ALA A 108 -8.68 18.13 7.74
N ASN A 109 -7.56 18.83 7.51
CA ASN A 109 -7.43 19.81 6.44
C ASN A 109 -6.50 19.24 5.38
N GLY A 110 -7.11 18.54 4.42
CA GLY A 110 -6.48 18.10 3.19
C GLY A 110 -6.12 19.28 2.31
N MET A 111 -5.05 19.99 2.66
CA MET A 111 -4.21 20.70 1.71
C MET A 111 -2.77 20.35 2.08
N PHE A 112 -2.00 19.89 1.10
CA PHE A 112 -0.55 19.90 1.14
C PHE A 112 -0.06 21.32 1.47
N ARG A 113 -0.01 21.70 2.76
CA ARG A 113 0.90 22.75 3.18
C ARG A 113 2.26 22.08 3.22
N ASN A 114 2.94 22.13 2.08
CA ASN A 114 4.40 22.02 1.98
C ASN A 114 5.06 23.21 2.69
N GLN A 115 4.58 23.60 3.87
CA GLN A 115 5.22 24.59 4.70
C GLN A 115 6.23 23.85 5.53
N LEU A 116 7.23 23.32 4.84
CA LEU A 116 8.53 23.20 5.45
C LEU A 116 8.88 24.63 5.90
N PRO A 117 9.26 24.83 7.18
CA PRO A 117 9.76 26.13 7.59
C PRO A 117 10.83 26.53 6.58
N VAL A 118 10.69 27.75 6.02
CA VAL A 118 11.70 28.29 5.10
C VAL A 118 13.02 28.21 5.84
N SER A 119 13.93 27.39 5.35
CA SER A 119 15.24 27.22 5.97
C SER A 119 15.89 28.60 6.04
N THR A 120 16.15 29.07 7.26
CA THR A 120 16.92 30.30 7.51
C THR A 120 18.42 30.06 7.40
N TRP A 121 18.83 28.84 7.01
CA TRP A 121 20.22 28.49 6.86
C TRP A 121 20.85 29.34 5.76
N GLN A 122 21.81 30.16 6.15
CA GLN A 122 22.71 30.86 5.24
C GLN A 122 24.02 30.10 5.17
N ASN A 123 24.51 29.90 3.95
CA ASN A 123 25.83 29.31 3.74
C ASN A 123 26.89 30.23 4.40
N PRO A 124 27.68 29.75 5.37
CA PRO A 124 28.63 30.58 6.11
C PRO A 124 29.82 31.05 5.25
N ASN A 125 30.03 30.46 4.07
CA ASN A 125 31.18 30.74 3.19
C ASN A 125 30.78 30.81 1.70
N PRO A 126 30.22 31.93 1.20
CA PRO A 126 29.91 32.08 -0.22
C PRO A 126 31.16 32.15 -1.13
N THR A 127 32.36 32.02 -0.57
CA THR A 127 33.66 32.08 -1.26
C THR A 127 34.29 30.71 -1.56
N GLU A 128 33.72 29.60 -1.08
CA GLU A 128 34.18 28.27 -1.50
C GLU A 128 33.57 27.91 -2.86
N ASP A 129 34.33 28.24 -3.91
CA ASP A 129 34.01 27.90 -5.28
C ASP A 129 34.69 26.56 -5.65
N TRP A 130 33.90 25.49 -5.74
CA TRP A 130 34.39 24.18 -6.18
C TRP A 130 34.86 24.19 -7.65
N ASP A 131 34.47 25.20 -8.44
CA ASP A 131 34.97 25.38 -9.81
C ASP A 131 36.39 25.95 -9.84
N GLN A 132 36.90 26.49 -8.72
CA GLN A 132 38.28 27.01 -8.63
C GLN A 132 39.32 25.89 -8.46
N GLU A 133 38.91 24.68 -8.07
CA GLU A 133 39.76 23.50 -7.99
C GLU A 133 39.84 22.72 -9.33
N ALA A 134 39.10 23.16 -10.35
CA ALA A 134 39.25 22.64 -11.69
C ALA A 134 40.62 23.07 -12.23
N ASP A 135 41.55 22.12 -12.34
CA ASP A 135 42.84 22.37 -12.98
C ASP A 135 42.58 22.69 -14.47
N ASP A 136 42.73 23.97 -14.84
CA ASP A 136 42.67 24.45 -16.24
C ASP A 136 43.70 23.74 -17.14
N HIS A 137 44.67 23.03 -16.56
CA HIS A 137 45.67 22.23 -17.23
C HIS A 137 45.42 20.73 -17.15
N ALA A 138 44.24 20.30 -16.72
CA ALA A 138 43.86 18.90 -16.74
C ALA A 138 44.01 18.33 -18.16
N PRO A 139 44.78 17.25 -18.36
CA PRO A 139 44.92 16.65 -19.67
C PRO A 139 43.54 16.16 -20.16
N PRO A 140 43.23 16.29 -21.46
CA PRO A 140 41.94 15.90 -21.99
C PRO A 140 41.67 14.43 -21.69
N PHE A 141 40.53 14.14 -21.09
CA PHE A 141 40.12 12.77 -20.81
C PHE A 141 39.89 12.06 -22.16
N MET A 142 40.76 11.11 -22.49
CA MET A 142 40.64 10.33 -23.72
C MET A 142 39.73 9.12 -23.45
N LEU A 143 38.42 9.31 -23.59
CA LEU A 143 37.46 8.21 -23.49
C LEU A 143 37.45 7.39 -24.80
N GLY A 144 38.23 6.31 -24.81
CA GLY A 144 38.16 5.25 -25.81
C GLY A 144 39.19 5.35 -26.92
N THR A 145 40.35 4.70 -26.74
CA THR A 145 41.14 4.23 -27.88
C THR A 145 40.52 2.93 -28.37
N LYS A 146 39.81 3.01 -29.49
CA LYS A 146 39.51 1.82 -30.30
C LYS A 146 40.82 1.34 -30.90
N ASN A 147 41.43 0.35 -30.25
CA ASN A 147 42.60 -0.36 -30.76
C ASN A 147 42.15 -1.12 -32.03
N ASN A 148 42.76 -0.80 -33.16
CA ASN A 148 42.60 -1.51 -34.42
C ASN A 148 43.76 -2.48 -34.60
#